data_AF-K2B273-F1
#
_entry.id   AF-K2B273-F1
#
_cell.length_a   1.000
_cell.length_b   1.000
_cell.length_c   1.000
_cell.angle_alpha   90.00
_cell.angle_beta   90.00
_cell.angle_gamma   90.00
#
_symmetry.space_group_name_H-M   'P 1'
#
loop_
_entity.id
_entity.type
_entity.pdbx_description
1 polymer ?
#
loop_
_entity_poly.entity_id
_entity_poly.type
_entity_poly.pdbx_seq_one_letter_code
_entity_poly.pdbx_strand_id
1 'polypeptide(L)'
;MIQTHLPIFPEGVTNITADLAFKKEQGIITYFNFSMPVFTHAEEEIETFRMITSQFCVNGYVKQTDIIRTFGVTKISVKRAVKLYREKGPRGFYEPRNTRGAAVLTGPVLKEIQQDLDQGLTVFEIAKNRALKSNTINKAIRANRLHKPLKKNI
;
A
#
# COMPACT_ATOMS: atom_id res chain seq x y z
N MET A 1 -21.59 -14.58 -36.60
CA MET A 1 -20.88 -13.42 -37.16
C MET A 1 -20.62 -12.43 -36.04
N ILE A 2 -19.38 -11.97 -35.86
CA ILE A 2 -19.05 -10.89 -34.92
C ILE A 2 -19.20 -9.58 -35.70
N GLN A 3 -20.10 -8.70 -35.26
CA GLN A 3 -20.29 -7.38 -35.84
C GLN A 3 -19.19 -6.45 -35.31
N THR A 4 -18.34 -5.95 -36.20
CA THR A 4 -17.30 -4.97 -35.88
C THR A 4 -17.95 -3.60 -35.74
N HIS A 5 -18.27 -3.21 -34.52
CA HIS A 5 -18.63 -1.82 -34.22
C HIS A 5 -17.36 -0.97 -34.31
N LEU A 6 -17.44 0.17 -35.00
CA LEU A 6 -16.35 1.15 -34.99
C LEU A 6 -16.19 1.67 -33.55
N PRO A 7 -14.97 1.71 -32.97
CA PRO A 7 -14.75 2.29 -31.66
C PRO A 7 -15.13 3.77 -31.68
N ILE A 8 -16.27 4.12 -31.08
CA ILE A 8 -16.64 5.51 -30.84
C ILE A 8 -16.30 5.80 -29.39
N PHE A 9 -15.39 6.74 -29.17
CA PHE A 9 -15.09 7.28 -27.85
C PHE A 9 -15.76 8.65 -27.67
N PRO A 10 -16.04 9.06 -26.42
CA PRO A 10 -16.43 10.44 -26.13
C PRO A 10 -15.32 11.42 -26.52
N GLU A 11 -15.67 12.67 -26.78
CA GLU A 11 -14.69 13.71 -27.07
C GLU A 11 -13.77 13.97 -25.86
N GLY A 12 -12.49 14.22 -26.14
CA GLY A 12 -11.51 14.58 -25.11
C GLY A 12 -10.94 13.42 -24.30
N VAL A 13 -11.15 12.16 -24.71
CA VAL A 13 -10.45 11.02 -24.10
C VAL A 13 -9.04 10.85 -24.65
N THR A 14 -8.17 10.24 -23.86
CA THR A 14 -6.86 9.73 -24.28
C THR A 14 -6.91 8.22 -24.42
N ASN A 15 -6.60 7.72 -25.62
CA ASN A 15 -6.61 6.29 -25.90
C ASN A 15 -5.44 5.57 -25.21
N ILE A 16 -5.75 4.45 -24.55
CA ILE A 16 -4.77 3.51 -24.01
C ILE A 16 -4.57 2.37 -25.03
N THR A 17 -5.67 1.86 -25.57
CA THR A 17 -5.72 0.89 -26.68
C THR A 17 -6.78 1.34 -27.71
N ALA A 18 -7.10 0.49 -28.69
CA ALA A 18 -8.21 0.75 -29.61
C ALA A 18 -9.59 0.74 -28.93
N ASP A 19 -9.73 0.01 -27.83
CA ASP A 19 -11.02 -0.24 -27.16
C ASP A 19 -11.08 0.37 -25.76
N LEU A 20 -9.94 0.79 -25.19
CA LEU A 20 -9.83 1.36 -23.85
C LEU A 20 -9.24 2.77 -23.89
N ALA A 21 -9.92 3.73 -23.29
CA ALA A 21 -9.46 5.10 -23.15
C ALA A 21 -9.68 5.62 -21.72
N PHE A 22 -9.12 6.78 -21.40
CA PHE A 22 -9.43 7.48 -20.16
C PHE A 22 -9.65 8.98 -20.40
N LYS A 23 -10.47 9.61 -19.56
CA LYS A 23 -10.64 11.07 -19.50
C LYS A 23 -10.22 11.55 -18.12
N LYS A 24 -9.52 12.67 -18.08
CA LYS A 24 -9.24 13.42 -16.85
C LYS A 24 -10.08 14.70 -16.85
N GLU A 25 -10.92 14.87 -15.84
CA GLU A 25 -11.78 16.04 -15.70
C GLU A 25 -11.98 16.36 -14.22
N GLN A 26 -11.71 17.60 -13.81
CA GLN A 26 -11.91 18.08 -12.44
C GLN A 26 -11.27 17.20 -11.33
N GLY A 27 -10.07 16.66 -11.58
CA GLY A 27 -9.38 15.78 -10.63
C GLY A 27 -9.93 14.36 -10.55
N ILE A 28 -10.83 13.99 -11.46
CA ILE A 28 -11.39 12.65 -11.59
C ILE A 28 -10.88 12.00 -12.88
N ILE A 29 -10.48 10.74 -12.76
CA ILE A 29 -10.12 9.87 -13.88
C ILE A 29 -11.26 8.90 -14.14
N THR A 30 -11.78 8.90 -15.36
CA THR A 30 -12.79 7.93 -15.82
C THR A 30 -12.21 7.11 -16.96
N TYR A 31 -12.28 5.79 -16.86
CA TYR A 31 -11.90 4.84 -17.89
C TYR A 31 -13.13 4.45 -18.72
N PHE A 32 -12.95 4.33 -20.02
CA PHE A 32 -13.99 3.99 -20.97
C PHE A 32 -13.60 2.76 -21.78
N ASN A 33 -14.54 1.81 -21.89
CA ASN A 33 -14.50 0.78 -22.93
C ASN A 33 -15.42 1.26 -24.06
N PHE A 34 -14.83 1.61 -25.20
CA PHE A 34 -15.51 2.40 -26.24
C PHE A 34 -16.17 3.66 -25.62
N SER A 35 -17.48 3.84 -25.79
CA SER A 35 -18.24 4.95 -25.20
C SER A 35 -18.67 4.72 -23.75
N MET A 36 -18.53 3.50 -23.21
CA MET A 36 -19.10 3.14 -21.92
C MET A 36 -18.10 3.40 -20.78
N PRO A 37 -18.44 4.20 -19.76
CA PRO A 37 -17.60 4.34 -18.57
C PRO A 37 -17.58 3.02 -17.81
N VAL A 38 -16.37 2.53 -17.49
CA VAL A 38 -16.18 1.24 -16.80
C VAL A 38 -15.62 1.39 -15.39
N PHE A 39 -14.93 2.50 -15.10
CA PHE A 39 -14.38 2.74 -13.77
C PHE A 39 -14.02 4.22 -13.58
N THR A 40 -14.15 4.73 -12.36
CA THR A 40 -13.82 6.11 -12.02
C THR A 40 -13.09 6.17 -10.67
N HIS A 41 -12.09 7.04 -10.55
CA HIS A 41 -11.43 7.34 -9.27
C HIS A 41 -10.86 8.76 -9.25
N ALA A 42 -10.51 9.25 -8.06
CA ALA A 42 -9.80 10.52 -7.94
C ALA A 42 -8.35 10.39 -8.44
N GLU A 43 -7.85 11.41 -9.12
CA GLU A 43 -6.51 11.43 -9.73
C GLU A 43 -5.39 11.14 -8.72
N GLU A 44 -5.56 11.60 -7.49
CA GLU A 44 -4.61 11.44 -6.39
C GLU A 44 -4.58 10.03 -5.77
N GLU A 45 -5.57 9.19 -6.07
CA GLU A 45 -5.65 7.81 -5.56
C GLU A 45 -4.74 6.87 -6.36
N ILE A 46 -3.44 6.92 -6.07
CA ILE A 46 -2.41 6.13 -6.75
C ILE A 46 -2.65 4.62 -6.55
N GLU A 47 -3.13 4.20 -5.37
CA GLU A 47 -3.49 2.82 -5.06
C GLU A 47 -4.62 2.33 -5.97
N THR A 48 -5.67 3.15 -6.14
CA THR A 48 -6.81 2.85 -7.02
C THR A 48 -6.37 2.79 -8.48
N PHE A 49 -5.56 3.75 -8.95
CA PHE A 49 -4.95 3.74 -10.28
C PHE A 49 -4.18 2.44 -10.55
N ARG A 50 -3.32 2.04 -9.61
CA ARG A 50 -2.51 0.81 -9.73
C ARG A 50 -3.39 -0.43 -9.73
N MET A 51 -4.44 -0.45 -8.93
CA MET A 51 -5.38 -1.56 -8.83
C MET A 51 -6.12 -1.75 -10.16
N ILE A 52 -6.78 -0.71 -10.67
CA ILE A 52 -7.62 -0.81 -11.87
C ILE A 52 -6.80 -1.09 -13.13
N THR A 53 -5.65 -0.44 -13.30
CA THR A 53 -4.76 -0.71 -14.45
C THR A 53 -4.19 -2.13 -14.40
N SER A 54 -3.94 -2.67 -13.21
CA SER A 54 -3.54 -4.07 -13.05
C SER A 54 -4.67 -5.04 -13.42
N GLN A 55 -5.91 -4.75 -13.02
CA GLN A 55 -7.08 -5.53 -13.41
C GLN A 55 -7.23 -5.59 -14.93
N PHE A 56 -7.13 -4.45 -15.61
CA PHE A 56 -7.18 -4.40 -17.08
C PHE A 56 -6.09 -5.25 -17.73
N CYS A 57 -4.86 -5.23 -17.20
CA CYS A 57 -3.78 -6.08 -17.69
C CYS A 57 -4.04 -7.57 -17.48
N VAL A 58 -4.60 -7.96 -16.32
CA VAL A 58 -4.90 -9.36 -16.00
C VAL A 58 -6.05 -9.90 -16.84
N ASN A 59 -7.07 -9.07 -17.10
CA ASN A 59 -8.22 -9.42 -17.94
C ASN A 59 -7.89 -9.40 -19.45
N GLY A 60 -6.69 -8.94 -19.83
CA GLY A 60 -6.25 -8.93 -21.23
C GLY A 60 -6.73 -7.73 -22.05
N TYR A 61 -7.35 -6.72 -21.43
CA TYR A 61 -7.82 -5.50 -22.13
C TYR A 61 -6.68 -4.57 -22.56
N VAL A 62 -5.53 -4.64 -21.88
CA VAL A 62 -4.39 -3.75 -22.12
C VAL A 62 -3.07 -4.45 -21.83
N LYS A 63 -2.02 -4.16 -22.62
CA LYS A 63 -0.67 -4.65 -22.31
C LYS A 63 -0.02 -3.73 -21.28
N GLN A 64 0.85 -4.30 -20.44
CA GLN A 64 1.64 -3.51 -19.49
C GLN A 64 2.44 -2.39 -20.17
N THR A 65 2.88 -2.59 -21.42
CA THR A 65 3.58 -1.59 -22.24
C THR A 65 2.72 -0.38 -22.56
N ASP A 66 1.42 -0.58 -22.73
CA ASP A 66 0.49 0.50 -23.07
C ASP A 66 0.31 1.39 -21.84
N ILE A 67 0.13 0.78 -20.65
CA ILE A 67 0.10 1.51 -19.38
C ILE A 67 1.39 2.33 -19.15
N ILE A 68 2.55 1.74 -19.40
CA ILE A 68 3.86 2.42 -19.26
C ILE A 68 3.92 3.65 -20.18
N ARG A 69 3.54 3.50 -21.45
CA ARG A 69 3.63 4.56 -22.46
C ARG A 69 2.60 5.66 -22.21
N THR A 70 1.36 5.29 -21.92
CA THR A 70 0.24 6.24 -21.77
C THR A 70 0.36 7.07 -20.49
N PHE A 71 0.76 6.46 -19.37
CA PHE A 71 0.79 7.13 -18.07
C PHE A 71 2.20 7.55 -17.61
N GLY A 72 3.24 7.29 -18.41
CA GLY A 72 4.61 7.65 -18.06
C GLY A 72 5.16 6.95 -16.81
N VAL A 73 4.57 5.82 -16.42
CA VAL A 73 4.95 5.08 -15.20
C VAL A 73 6.08 4.09 -15.47
N THR A 74 6.90 3.83 -14.45
CA THR A 74 8.05 2.94 -14.61
C THR A 74 7.63 1.48 -14.85
N LYS A 75 8.37 0.79 -15.73
CA LYS A 75 8.17 -0.64 -16.02
C LYS A 75 8.14 -1.52 -14.76
N ILE A 76 9.00 -1.21 -13.78
CA ILE A 76 9.09 -1.99 -12.55
C ILE A 76 7.87 -1.79 -11.64
N SER A 77 7.31 -0.58 -11.61
CA SER A 77 6.08 -0.28 -10.86
C SER A 77 4.90 -1.07 -11.42
N VAL A 78 4.72 -1.05 -12.76
CA VAL A 78 3.63 -1.78 -13.42
C VAL A 78 3.75 -3.29 -13.20
N LYS A 79 4.95 -3.86 -13.38
CA LYS A 79 5.17 -5.30 -13.13
C LYS A 79 4.82 -5.72 -11.70
N ARG A 80 5.20 -4.91 -10.71
CA ARG A 80 4.91 -5.18 -9.29
C ARG A 80 3.42 -5.09 -8.98
N ALA A 81 2.74 -4.07 -9.50
CA ALA A 81 1.30 -3.90 -9.33
C ALA A 81 0.52 -5.07 -9.96
N VAL A 82 0.84 -5.45 -11.21
CA VAL A 82 0.17 -6.59 -11.87
C VAL A 82 0.44 -7.90 -11.13
N LYS A 83 1.66 -8.12 -10.63
CA LYS A 83 1.97 -9.28 -9.79
C LYS A 83 1.10 -9.30 -8.52
N LEU A 84 1.02 -8.17 -7.82
CA LEU A 84 0.21 -8.02 -6.61
C LEU A 84 -1.27 -8.32 -6.88
N TYR A 85 -1.83 -7.83 -7.98
CA TYR A 85 -3.20 -8.12 -8.37
C TYR A 85 -3.43 -9.62 -8.63
N ARG A 86 -2.48 -10.30 -9.30
CA ARG A 86 -2.58 -11.75 -9.54
C ARG A 86 -2.56 -12.57 -8.25
N GLU A 87 -1.75 -12.16 -7.27
CA GLU A 87 -1.57 -12.90 -6.02
C GLU A 87 -2.66 -12.61 -4.99
N LYS A 88 -3.17 -11.38 -4.94
CA LYS A 88 -4.04 -10.90 -3.85
C LYS A 88 -5.34 -10.22 -4.31
N GLY A 89 -5.53 -10.05 -5.62
CA GLY A 89 -6.63 -9.27 -6.17
C GLY A 89 -6.61 -7.81 -5.72
N PRO A 90 -7.78 -7.12 -5.75
CA PRO A 90 -7.90 -5.73 -5.32
C PRO A 90 -7.46 -5.49 -3.87
N ARG A 91 -7.71 -6.45 -2.98
CA ARG A 91 -7.35 -6.36 -1.55
C ARG A 91 -5.86 -6.07 -1.35
N GLY A 92 -4.99 -6.61 -2.19
CA GLY A 92 -3.54 -6.41 -2.08
C GLY A 92 -3.09 -4.95 -2.11
N PHE A 93 -3.85 -4.05 -2.74
CA PHE A 93 -3.51 -2.64 -2.86
C PHE A 93 -3.88 -1.81 -1.63
N TYR A 94 -4.75 -2.33 -0.77
CA TYR A 94 -5.27 -1.62 0.41
C TYR A 94 -4.82 -2.26 1.73
N GLU A 95 -4.12 -3.40 1.68
CA GLU A 95 -3.53 -4.00 2.86
C GLU A 95 -2.36 -3.17 3.40
N PRO A 96 -2.21 -3.05 4.73
CA PRO A 96 -1.03 -2.46 5.33
C PRO A 96 0.24 -3.11 4.79
N ARG A 97 1.21 -2.28 4.42
CA ARG A 97 2.48 -2.76 3.90
C ARG A 97 3.15 -3.66 4.94
N ASN A 98 3.59 -4.83 4.51
CA ASN A 98 4.45 -5.66 5.36
C ASN A 98 5.77 -4.91 5.59
N THR A 99 5.97 -4.43 6.80
CA THR A 99 7.19 -3.76 7.23
C THR A 99 8.05 -4.75 7.99
N ARG A 100 9.37 -4.52 8.00
CA ARG A 100 10.24 -5.33 8.86
C ARG A 100 9.78 -5.16 10.31
N GLY A 101 9.58 -6.29 10.99
CA GLY A 101 9.29 -6.30 12.41
C GLY A 101 10.41 -5.64 13.22
N ALA A 102 10.14 -5.37 14.50
CA ALA A 102 11.15 -4.78 15.38
C ALA A 102 12.36 -5.72 15.50
N ALA A 103 13.54 -5.26 15.06
CA ALA A 103 14.76 -6.05 15.10
C ALA A 103 15.30 -6.28 16.53
N VAL A 104 14.94 -5.38 17.45
CA VAL A 104 15.50 -5.33 18.81
C VAL A 104 14.44 -5.60 19.87
N LEU A 105 13.31 -4.89 19.82
CA LEU A 105 12.18 -5.10 20.73
C LEU A 105 11.17 -6.10 20.15
N THR A 106 11.60 -7.36 20.06
CA THR A 106 10.72 -8.47 19.70
C THR A 106 9.70 -8.74 20.83
N GLY A 107 8.67 -9.54 20.55
CA GLY A 107 7.67 -9.91 21.56
C GLY A 107 8.26 -10.47 22.86
N PRO A 108 9.18 -11.46 22.79
CA PRO A 108 9.86 -11.98 23.99
C PRO A 108 10.64 -10.91 24.74
N VAL A 109 11.43 -10.10 24.03
CA VAL A 109 12.24 -9.04 24.64
C VAL A 109 11.37 -7.98 25.33
N LEU A 110 10.21 -7.64 24.75
CA LEU A 110 9.25 -6.74 25.40
C LEU A 110 8.71 -7.31 26.71
N LYS A 111 8.41 -8.62 26.75
CA LYS A 111 7.92 -9.28 27.97
C LYS A 111 8.96 -9.26 29.08
N GLU A 112 10.22 -9.54 28.74
CA GLU A 112 11.32 -9.50 29.71
C GLU A 112 11.58 -8.08 30.22
N ILE A 113 11.56 -7.07 29.34
CA ILE A 113 11.71 -5.66 29.75
C ILE A 113 10.53 -5.23 30.61
N GLN A 114 9.30 -5.68 30.33
CA GLN A 114 8.14 -5.38 31.15
C GLN A 114 8.30 -5.97 32.56
N GLN A 115 8.80 -7.21 32.68
CA GLN A 115 9.08 -7.82 33.98
C GLN A 115 10.12 -7.03 34.78
N ASP A 116 11.21 -6.59 34.14
CA ASP A 116 12.22 -5.76 34.80
C ASP A 116 11.62 -4.42 35.27
N LEU A 117 10.79 -3.79 34.43
CA LEU A 117 10.08 -2.56 34.79
C LEU A 117 9.14 -2.79 35.98
N ASP A 118 8.36 -3.86 35.98
CA ASP A 118 7.40 -4.21 37.04
C ASP A 118 8.11 -4.54 38.37
N GLN A 119 9.34 -5.07 38.30
CA GLN A 119 10.21 -5.28 39.47
C GLN A 119 10.81 -3.97 40.01
N GLY A 120 10.62 -2.85 39.29
CA GLY A 120 11.04 -1.52 39.69
C GLY A 120 12.39 -1.09 39.14
N LEU A 121 12.99 -1.84 38.20
CA LEU A 121 14.22 -1.40 37.56
C LEU A 121 13.96 -0.16 36.70
N THR A 122 14.93 0.74 36.70
CA THR A 122 14.88 1.95 35.88
C THR A 122 15.18 1.63 34.42
N VAL A 123 14.65 2.46 33.51
CA VAL A 123 14.94 2.36 32.07
C VAL A 123 16.45 2.41 31.78
N PHE A 124 17.23 3.11 32.60
CA PHE A 124 18.69 3.18 32.44
C PHE A 124 19.37 1.84 32.79
N GLU A 125 18.99 1.22 33.90
CA GLU A 125 19.53 -0.08 34.32
C GLU A 125 19.18 -1.18 33.31
N ILE A 126 17.93 -1.23 32.86
CA ILE A 126 17.48 -2.21 31.86
C ILE A 126 18.24 -2.02 30.55
N ALA A 127 18.42 -0.76 30.11
CA ALA A 127 19.17 -0.44 28.92
C ALA A 127 20.64 -0.90 29.02
N LYS A 128 21.29 -0.65 30.16
CA LYS A 128 22.66 -1.08 30.41
C LYS A 128 22.79 -2.61 30.44
N ASN A 129 21.93 -3.29 31.20
CA ASN A 129 21.98 -4.74 31.40
C ASN A 129 21.74 -5.52 30.09
N ARG A 130 20.91 -4.98 29.20
CA ARG A 130 20.52 -5.63 27.95
C ARG A 130 21.25 -5.08 26.71
N ALA A 131 22.25 -4.22 26.90
CA ALA A 131 22.96 -3.51 25.82
C ALA A 131 22.00 -2.80 24.84
N LEU A 132 20.91 -2.24 25.35
CA LEU A 132 19.90 -1.50 24.59
C LEU A 132 20.11 0.01 24.77
N LYS A 133 19.64 0.81 23.81
CA LYS A 133 19.55 2.26 23.99
C LYS A 133 18.34 2.59 24.87
N SER A 134 18.50 3.41 25.89
CA SER A 134 17.38 3.90 26.72
C SER A 134 16.28 4.56 25.88
N ASN A 135 16.66 5.25 24.79
CA ASN A 135 15.72 5.84 23.84
C ASN A 135 14.81 4.80 23.17
N THR A 136 15.29 3.57 22.94
CA THR A 136 14.50 2.48 22.36
C THR A 136 13.39 2.03 23.31
N ILE A 137 13.73 1.87 24.59
CA ILE A 137 12.77 1.51 25.65
C ILE A 137 11.77 2.66 25.87
N ASN A 138 12.24 3.90 25.97
CA ASN A 138 11.38 5.08 26.10
C ASN A 138 10.42 5.26 24.91
N LYS A 139 10.87 4.95 23.69
CA LYS A 139 10.01 4.95 22.50
C LYS A 139 8.91 3.89 22.60
N ALA A 140 9.21 2.71 23.12
CA ALA A 140 8.22 1.66 23.34
C ALA A 140 7.21 2.03 24.42
N ILE A 141 7.63 2.71 25.50
CA ILE A 141 6.73 3.24 26.52
C ILE A 141 5.79 4.31 25.93
N ARG A 142 6.32 5.28 25.16
CA ARG A 142 5.52 6.31 24.49
C ARG A 142 4.53 5.74 23.47
N ALA A 143 4.92 4.63 22.82
CA ALA A 143 4.06 3.91 21.88
C ALA A 143 3.11 2.92 22.58
N ASN A 144 2.99 2.96 23.92
CA ASN A 144 2.16 2.06 24.73
C ASN A 144 2.44 0.56 24.50
N ARG A 145 3.66 0.20 24.08
CA ARG A 145 4.12 -1.19 23.96
C ARG A 145 4.75 -1.73 25.25
N LEU A 146 5.10 -0.84 26.17
CA LEU A 146 5.55 -1.10 27.53
C LEU A 146 4.83 -0.11 28.44
N HIS A 147 4.53 -0.51 29.67
CA HIS A 147 3.92 0.37 30.66
C HIS A 147 4.93 0.75 31.74
N LYS A 148 4.77 1.94 32.30
CA LYS A 148 5.58 2.37 33.46
C LYS A 148 5.21 1.51 34.66
N PRO A 149 6.17 1.18 35.55
CA PRO A 149 5.85 0.48 36.79
C PRO A 149 4.73 1.19 37.53
N LEU A 150 3.72 0.43 37.96
CA LEU A 150 2.79 0.90 38.97
C LEU A 150 3.63 1.23 40.21
N LYS A 151 3.58 2.48 40.68
CA LYS A 151 4.22 2.84 41.95
C LYS A 151 3.72 1.85 43.00
N LYS A 152 4.64 1.10 43.62
CA LYS A 152 4.29 0.35 44.84
C LYS A 152 3.84 1.38 45.86
N ASN A 153 2.54 1.37 46.19
CA ASN A 153 2.05 1.98 47.41
C ASN A 153 2.72 1.19 48.54
N ILE A 154 3.70 1.81 49.19
CA ILE A 154 4.26 1.37 50.47
C ILE A 154 3.34 1.93 51.55
#